data_AF-A0A7W0JNU5-F1
#
_entry.id   AF-A0A7W0JNU5-F1
#
_cell.length_a   1.000
_cell.length_b   1.000
_cell.length_c   1.000
_cell.angle_alpha   90.00
_cell.angle_beta   90.00
_cell.angle_gamma   90.00
#
_symmetry.space_group_name_H-M   'P 1'
#
loop_
_entity.id
_entity.type
_entity.pdbx_description
1 polymer ?
#
loop_
_entity_poly.entity_id
_entity_poly.type
_entity_poly.pdbx_seq_one_letter_code
_entity_poly.pdbx_strand_id
1 'polypeptide(L)'
;TVESWRAFVAEHRDDIDALQILYSRPYGKRLTLKAIKELAATIGRPPYNWTPERLWAAYEALEAQRVKGSAGSVLTNLVSLVRHALEPDGELVAYPLTVEQRFQNWLAQQAQAGTTFTDDQLTWLTRIKDHLATSLTIAPDDFEIEPFVSRGGYGRANTTFNGRLAPLLDELTQELVA
;
A
#
# COMPACT_ATOMS: atom_id res chain seq x y z
N THR A 1 5.26 15.12 19.26
CA THR A 1 4.45 14.26 18.40
C THR A 1 5.30 13.35 17.53
N VAL A 2 6.15 13.89 16.65
CA VAL A 2 7.01 13.04 15.78
C VAL A 2 8.01 12.19 16.56
N GLU A 3 8.70 12.75 17.56
CA GLU A 3 9.61 11.98 18.42
C GLU A 3 8.87 10.88 19.19
N SER A 4 7.71 11.21 19.77
CA SER A 4 6.83 10.26 20.47
C SER A 4 6.34 9.14 19.53
N TRP A 5 6.01 9.46 18.29
CA TRP A 5 5.63 8.49 17.27
C TRP A 5 6.79 7.55 16.93
N ARG A 6 7.99 8.09 16.72
CA ARG A 6 9.19 7.28 16.48
C ARG A 6 9.50 6.34 17.65
N ALA A 7 9.39 6.85 18.89
CA ALA A 7 9.54 6.03 20.09
C ALA A 7 8.50 4.90 20.16
N PHE A 8 7.22 5.21 19.90
CA PHE A 8 6.15 4.21 19.84
C PHE A 8 6.43 3.10 18.81
N VAL A 9 6.86 3.47 17.61
CA VAL A 9 7.19 2.51 16.54
C VAL A 9 8.38 1.62 16.94
N ALA A 10 9.35 2.15 17.68
CA ALA A 10 10.48 1.37 18.20
C ALA A 10 10.09 0.42 19.34
N GLU A 11 9.29 0.91 20.29
CA GLU A 11 8.86 0.18 21.47
C GLU A 11 7.94 -1.00 21.15
N HIS A 12 6.98 -0.79 20.24
CA HIS A 12 5.97 -1.80 19.90
C HIS A 12 6.30 -2.65 18.67
N ARG A 13 7.57 -2.64 18.25
CA ARG A 13 8.02 -3.38 17.05
C ARG A 13 7.66 -4.87 17.11
N ASP A 14 7.67 -5.46 18.31
CA ASP A 14 7.46 -6.88 18.58
C ASP A 14 6.04 -7.19 19.09
N ASP A 15 5.19 -6.18 19.29
CA ASP A 15 3.85 -6.34 19.88
C ASP A 15 2.71 -6.10 18.89
N ILE A 16 2.97 -5.33 17.83
CA ILE A 16 1.97 -4.98 16.82
C ILE A 16 2.33 -5.64 15.50
N ASP A 17 1.44 -6.50 15.01
CA ASP A 17 1.62 -7.28 13.77
C ASP A 17 2.09 -6.43 12.57
N ALA A 18 1.47 -5.27 12.35
CA ALA A 18 1.86 -4.37 11.26
C ALA A 18 3.31 -3.88 11.40
N LEU A 19 3.74 -3.55 12.63
CA LEU A 19 5.10 -3.10 12.90
C LEU A 19 6.07 -4.26 12.73
N GLN A 20 5.79 -5.42 13.32
CA GLN A 20 6.61 -6.64 13.16
C GLN A 20 6.89 -6.93 11.68
N ILE A 21 5.86 -6.90 10.84
CA ILE A 21 5.98 -7.14 9.39
C ILE A 21 6.85 -6.08 8.73
N LEU A 22 6.69 -4.80 9.07
CA LEU A 22 7.44 -3.70 8.47
C LEU A 22 8.92 -3.66 8.92
N TYR A 23 9.23 -4.15 10.12
CA TYR A 23 10.61 -4.35 10.60
C TYR A 23 11.27 -5.58 9.97
N SER A 24 10.50 -6.64 9.72
CA SER A 24 11.01 -7.94 9.26
C SER A 24 11.23 -7.95 7.74
N ARG A 25 12.28 -7.28 7.23
CA ARG A 25 12.71 -7.48 5.83
C ARG A 25 13.65 -8.70 5.69
N PRO A 26 13.42 -9.64 4.76
CA PRO A 26 12.15 -10.07 4.15
C PRO A 26 11.81 -11.57 4.42
N TYR A 27 10.58 -11.99 4.11
CA TYR A 27 10.09 -13.40 3.93
C TYR A 27 9.26 -14.12 5.02
N GLY A 28 8.65 -13.43 5.99
CA GLY A 28 7.72 -14.10 6.92
C GLY A 28 6.24 -14.03 6.53
N LYS A 29 5.71 -12.80 6.44
CA LYS A 29 4.28 -12.51 6.32
C LYS A 29 4.05 -11.27 5.45
N ARG A 30 2.98 -11.26 4.67
CA ARG A 30 2.55 -10.09 3.88
C ARG A 30 1.79 -9.11 4.79
N LEU A 31 2.02 -7.82 4.60
CA LEU A 31 1.25 -6.78 5.27
C LEU A 31 -0.18 -6.78 4.74
N THR A 32 -1.17 -6.61 5.63
CA THR A 32 -2.59 -6.60 5.27
C THR A 32 -3.27 -5.32 5.73
N LEU A 33 -4.34 -4.91 5.07
CA LEU A 33 -5.15 -3.77 5.52
C LEU A 33 -5.70 -3.99 6.94
N LYS A 34 -5.98 -5.24 7.33
CA LYS A 34 -6.42 -5.58 8.69
C LYS A 34 -5.37 -5.17 9.73
N ALA A 35 -4.11 -5.56 9.54
CA ALA A 35 -3.02 -5.19 10.45
C ALA A 35 -2.85 -3.65 10.53
N ILE A 36 -3.02 -2.95 9.40
CA ILE A 36 -2.98 -1.48 9.38
C ILE A 36 -4.17 -0.84 10.11
N LYS A 37 -5.37 -1.40 9.99
CA LYS A 37 -6.54 -0.96 10.77
C LYS A 37 -6.33 -1.18 12.27
N GLU A 38 -5.72 -2.28 12.66
CA GLU A 38 -5.37 -2.57 14.07
C GLU A 38 -4.33 -1.58 14.62
N LEU A 39 -3.30 -1.26 13.83
CA LEU A 39 -2.34 -0.21 14.19
C LEU A 39 -3.04 1.15 14.34
N ALA A 40 -3.89 1.55 13.38
CA ALA A 40 -4.66 2.78 13.45
C ALA A 40 -5.54 2.86 14.70
N ALA A 41 -6.23 1.77 15.03
CA ALA A 41 -7.06 1.67 16.22
C ALA A 41 -6.24 1.75 17.52
N THR A 42 -5.02 1.20 17.51
CA THR A 42 -4.11 1.22 18.68
C THR A 42 -3.60 2.63 18.96
N ILE A 43 -3.08 3.32 17.94
CA ILE A 43 -2.53 4.68 18.09
C ILE A 43 -3.62 5.73 18.36
N GLY A 44 -4.86 5.45 17.96
CA GLY A 44 -6.02 6.32 18.19
C GLY A 44 -6.56 6.31 19.62
N ARG A 45 -6.15 5.35 20.46
CA ARG A 45 -6.57 5.26 21.86
C ARG A 45 -5.72 6.17 22.76
N PRO A 46 -6.21 6.53 23.96
CA PRO A 46 -5.37 7.16 24.99
C PRO A 46 -4.16 6.28 25.35
N PRO A 47 -3.00 6.87 25.69
CA PRO A 47 -2.77 8.30 25.86
C PRO A 47 -2.51 9.07 24.54
N TYR A 48 -2.26 8.38 23.42
CA TYR A 48 -1.74 9.00 22.20
C TYR A 48 -2.78 9.82 21.43
N ASN A 49 -3.98 9.28 21.23
CA ASN A 49 -5.06 9.92 20.46
C ASN A 49 -4.60 10.43 19.07
N TRP A 50 -3.70 9.67 18.43
CA TRP A 50 -3.16 10.00 17.11
C TRP A 50 -4.09 9.53 16.00
N THR A 51 -4.05 10.26 14.88
CA THR A 51 -4.63 9.80 13.62
C THR A 51 -3.54 9.86 12.54
N PRO A 52 -3.66 9.07 11.46
CA PRO A 52 -2.71 9.13 10.35
C PRO A 52 -2.52 10.56 9.82
N GLU A 53 -3.61 11.31 9.69
CA GLU A 53 -3.61 12.68 9.17
C GLU A 53 -2.88 13.64 10.11
N ARG A 54 -3.06 13.48 11.42
CA ARG A 54 -2.35 14.28 12.43
C ARG A 54 -0.85 14.00 12.45
N LEU A 55 -0.46 12.73 12.31
CA LEU A 55 0.96 12.35 12.23
C LEU A 55 1.59 12.88 10.94
N TRP A 56 0.88 12.77 9.82
CA TRP A 56 1.32 13.30 8.54
C TRP A 56 1.52 14.82 8.57
N ALA A 57 0.52 15.57 9.06
CA ALA A 57 0.61 17.01 9.18
C ALA A 57 1.76 17.46 10.10
N ALA A 58 2.06 16.68 11.15
CA ALA A 58 3.20 16.95 12.02
C ALA A 58 4.55 16.79 11.28
N TYR A 59 4.66 15.81 10.38
CA TYR A 59 5.82 15.65 9.52
C TYR A 59 5.91 16.75 8.45
N GLU A 60 4.81 17.09 7.78
CA GLU A 60 4.77 18.22 6.83
C GLU A 60 5.24 19.53 7.47
N ALA A 61 4.84 19.80 8.72
CA ALA A 61 5.24 21.00 9.44
C ALA A 61 6.75 21.06 9.76
N LEU A 62 7.41 19.91 9.95
CA LEU A 62 8.82 19.84 10.35
C LEU A 62 9.78 19.69 9.16
N GLU A 63 9.37 19.00 8.11
CA GLU A 63 10.25 18.59 7.01
C GLU A 63 9.56 18.64 5.65
N ALA A 64 8.75 19.68 5.40
CA ALA A 64 7.94 19.88 4.19
C ALA A 64 8.63 19.52 2.86
N GLN A 65 9.93 19.81 2.71
CA GLN A 65 10.68 19.53 1.47
C GLN A 65 10.81 18.02 1.16
N ARG A 66 10.78 17.17 2.20
CA ARG A 66 10.91 15.71 2.13
C ARG A 66 9.57 14.98 2.13
N VAL A 67 8.45 15.70 2.26
CA VAL A 67 7.10 15.10 2.18
C VAL A 67 6.57 15.21 0.75
N LYS A 68 6.10 14.10 0.18
CA LYS A 68 5.53 14.03 -1.17
C LYS A 68 4.13 13.45 -1.15
N GLY A 69 3.19 14.15 -1.79
CA GLY A 69 1.76 13.82 -1.72
C GLY A 69 1.10 14.45 -0.50
N SER A 70 -0.07 13.97 -0.13
CA SER A 70 -0.80 14.44 1.04
C SER A 70 -1.24 13.27 1.91
N ALA A 71 -1.61 13.57 3.16
CA ALA A 71 -2.17 12.60 4.10
C ALA A 71 -3.35 11.80 3.51
N GLY A 72 -4.14 12.42 2.63
CA GLY A 72 -5.33 11.81 2.04
C GLY A 72 -6.29 11.23 3.09
N SER A 73 -7.13 10.29 2.69
CA SER A 73 -7.98 9.49 3.59
C SER A 73 -7.61 8.00 3.57
N VAL A 74 -6.54 7.64 2.86
CA VAL A 74 -6.14 6.24 2.70
C VAL A 74 -5.35 5.77 3.92
N LEU A 75 -5.85 4.74 4.60
CA LEU A 75 -5.18 4.17 5.77
C LEU A 75 -3.79 3.63 5.45
N THR A 76 -3.52 3.26 4.20
CA THR A 76 -2.21 2.77 3.75
C THR A 76 -1.09 3.81 3.89
N ASN A 77 -1.40 5.10 4.05
CA ASN A 77 -0.39 6.11 4.40
C ASN A 77 0.24 5.88 5.78
N LEU A 78 -0.38 5.09 6.67
CA LEU A 78 0.30 4.61 7.89
C LEU A 78 1.52 3.77 7.58
N VAL A 79 1.56 3.04 6.46
CA VAL A 79 2.75 2.30 6.03
C VAL A 79 3.91 3.26 5.80
N SER A 80 3.67 4.36 5.09
CA SER A 80 4.67 5.39 4.84
C SER A 80 5.12 6.06 6.14
N LEU A 81 4.19 6.38 7.05
CA LEU A 81 4.51 6.97 8.35
C LEU A 81 5.36 6.06 9.24
N VAL A 82 5.10 4.75 9.22
CA VAL A 82 5.93 3.77 9.93
C VAL A 82 7.29 3.68 9.26
N ARG A 83 7.37 3.46 7.94
CA ARG A 83 8.65 3.35 7.22
C ARG A 83 9.54 4.59 7.43
N HIS A 84 8.94 5.78 7.40
CA HIS A 84 9.65 7.04 7.67
C HIS A 84 10.08 7.20 9.14
N ALA A 85 9.36 6.60 10.09
CA ALA A 85 9.83 6.52 11.48
C ALA A 85 11.03 5.56 11.63
N LEU A 86 11.11 4.50 10.82
CA LEU A 86 12.23 3.55 10.79
C LEU A 86 13.47 4.11 10.10
N GLU A 87 13.27 4.91 9.04
CA GLU A 87 14.33 5.50 8.23
C GLU A 87 14.16 7.04 8.17
N PRO A 88 14.47 7.78 9.26
CA PRO A 88 14.19 9.22 9.39
C PRO A 88 14.83 10.15 8.36
N ASP A 89 15.90 9.70 7.71
CA ASP A 89 16.63 10.48 6.71
C ASP A 89 15.98 10.39 5.32
N GLY A 90 15.05 9.46 5.12
CA GLY A 90 14.32 9.25 3.88
C GLY A 90 13.25 10.31 3.58
N GLU A 91 12.54 10.11 2.47
CA GLU A 91 11.36 10.90 2.11
C GLU A 91 10.08 10.24 2.65
N LEU A 92 9.14 11.06 3.13
CA LEU A 92 7.80 10.62 3.45
C LEU A 92 6.92 10.76 2.21
N VAL A 93 6.73 9.66 1.49
CA VAL A 93 5.93 9.62 0.25
C VAL A 93 4.59 8.94 0.51
N ALA A 94 3.49 9.51 0.01
CA ALA A 94 2.18 8.90 0.15
C ALA A 94 2.17 7.50 -0.48
N TYR A 95 1.62 6.52 0.23
CA TYR A 95 1.70 5.11 -0.16
C TYR A 95 1.12 4.86 -1.58
N PRO A 96 -0.02 5.46 -1.98
CA PRO A 96 -0.52 5.32 -3.34
C PRO A 96 0.46 5.81 -4.42
N LEU A 97 1.28 6.84 -4.14
CA LEU A 97 2.30 7.32 -5.08
C LEU A 97 3.45 6.31 -5.21
N THR A 98 3.80 5.63 -4.11
CA THR A 98 4.81 4.56 -4.14
C THR A 98 4.31 3.37 -4.97
N VAL A 99 3.05 2.98 -4.79
CA VAL A 99 2.41 1.92 -5.59
C VAL A 99 2.33 2.29 -7.07
N GLU A 100 1.97 3.55 -7.38
CA GLU A 100 1.98 4.06 -8.75
C GLU A 100 3.37 3.97 -9.38
N GLN A 101 4.41 4.44 -8.69
CA GLN A 101 5.78 4.40 -9.19
C GLN A 101 6.23 2.96 -9.49
N ARG A 102 5.92 2.01 -8.58
CA ARG A 102 6.23 0.59 -8.78
C ARG A 102 5.47 0.00 -9.95
N PHE A 103 4.22 0.40 -10.14
CA PHE A 103 3.41 -0.06 -11.27
C PHE A 103 3.96 0.42 -12.60
N GLN A 104 4.37 1.68 -12.70
CA GLN A 104 5.03 2.20 -13.90
C GLN A 104 6.35 1.47 -14.18
N ASN A 105 7.14 1.19 -13.14
CA ASN A 105 8.37 0.41 -13.28
C ASN A 105 8.08 -1.03 -13.76
N TRP A 106 7.08 -1.69 -13.19
CA TRP A 106 6.67 -3.03 -13.61
C TRP A 106 6.18 -3.04 -15.07
N LEU A 107 5.35 -2.08 -15.48
CA LEU A 107 4.92 -1.94 -16.89
C LEU A 107 6.12 -1.74 -17.83
N ALA A 108 7.10 -0.92 -17.44
CA ALA A 108 8.31 -0.71 -18.22
C ALA A 108 9.15 -2.00 -18.35
N GLN A 109 9.25 -2.80 -17.29
CA GLN A 109 9.92 -4.10 -17.33
C GLN A 109 9.19 -5.10 -18.25
N GLN A 110 7.86 -5.16 -18.18
CA GLN A 110 7.05 -5.99 -19.08
C GLN A 110 7.27 -5.59 -20.55
N ALA A 111 7.30 -4.28 -20.84
CA ALA A 111 7.58 -3.79 -22.19
C ALA A 111 9.00 -4.15 -22.67
N GLN A 112 10.01 -4.04 -21.80
CA GLN A 112 11.39 -4.47 -22.11
C GLN A 112 11.49 -5.98 -22.35
N ALA A 113 10.65 -6.78 -21.69
CA ALA A 113 10.54 -8.22 -21.90
C ALA A 113 9.74 -8.60 -23.16
N GLY A 114 9.22 -7.62 -23.91
CA GLY A 114 8.45 -7.84 -25.15
C GLY A 114 6.95 -8.07 -24.93
N THR A 115 6.44 -7.86 -23.72
CA THR A 115 5.00 -7.93 -23.43
C THR A 115 4.34 -6.59 -23.78
N THR A 116 3.28 -6.66 -24.58
CA THR A 116 2.41 -5.50 -24.87
C THR A 116 1.01 -5.79 -24.36
N PHE A 117 0.48 -4.89 -23.52
CA PHE A 117 -0.89 -4.98 -23.02
C PHE A 117 -1.86 -4.24 -23.94
N THR A 118 -3.06 -4.79 -24.10
CA THR A 118 -4.17 -4.07 -24.77
C THR A 118 -4.74 -2.97 -23.86
N ASP A 119 -5.49 -2.03 -24.43
CA ASP A 119 -6.16 -0.97 -23.65
C ASP A 119 -7.10 -1.53 -22.56
N ASP A 120 -7.78 -2.65 -22.85
CA ASP A 120 -8.65 -3.34 -21.88
C ASP A 120 -7.81 -3.97 -20.76
N GLN A 121 -6.67 -4.58 -21.08
CA GLN A 121 -5.75 -5.12 -20.08
C GLN A 121 -5.17 -4.02 -19.19
N LEU A 122 -4.72 -2.91 -19.78
CA LEU A 122 -4.22 -1.74 -19.02
C LEU A 122 -5.31 -1.15 -18.12
N THR A 123 -6.55 -1.15 -18.57
CA THR A 123 -7.72 -0.73 -17.80
C THR A 123 -7.91 -1.60 -16.56
N TRP A 124 -7.78 -2.92 -16.67
CA TRP A 124 -7.83 -3.82 -15.51
C TRP A 124 -6.61 -3.67 -14.60
N LEU A 125 -5.40 -3.63 -15.16
CA LEU A 125 -4.15 -3.46 -14.41
C LEU A 125 -4.16 -2.19 -13.55
N THR A 126 -4.61 -1.06 -14.11
CA THR A 126 -4.72 0.20 -13.37
C THR A 126 -5.70 0.10 -12.19
N ARG A 127 -6.82 -0.60 -12.35
CA ARG A 127 -7.79 -0.81 -11.24
C ARG A 127 -7.25 -1.72 -10.16
N ILE A 128 -6.54 -2.78 -10.56
CA ILE A 128 -5.87 -3.69 -9.63
C ILE A 128 -4.85 -2.91 -8.80
N LYS A 129 -4.03 -2.08 -9.45
CA LYS A 129 -3.10 -1.17 -8.79
C LYS A 129 -3.81 -0.20 -7.84
N ASP A 130 -4.90 0.46 -8.27
CA ASP A 130 -5.66 1.39 -7.43
C ASP A 130 -6.24 0.69 -6.20
N HIS A 131 -6.75 -0.53 -6.37
CA HIS A 131 -7.21 -1.35 -5.26
C HIS A 131 -6.06 -1.66 -4.30
N LEU A 132 -4.94 -2.21 -4.79
CA LEU A 132 -3.74 -2.51 -4.00
C LEU A 132 -3.19 -1.30 -3.24
N ALA A 133 -3.25 -0.10 -3.83
CA ALA A 133 -2.83 1.14 -3.18
C ALA A 133 -3.62 1.47 -1.90
N THR A 134 -4.83 0.92 -1.76
CA THR A 134 -5.72 1.16 -0.61
C THR A 134 -5.92 -0.08 0.28
N SER A 135 -5.73 -1.29 -0.24
CA SER A 135 -6.02 -2.54 0.47
C SER A 135 -4.81 -3.42 0.75
N LEU A 136 -3.66 -3.19 0.09
CA LEU A 136 -2.42 -3.98 0.18
C LEU A 136 -2.52 -5.42 -0.36
N THR A 137 -3.72 -5.91 -0.65
CA THR A 137 -3.97 -7.27 -1.13
C THR A 137 -5.08 -7.24 -2.15
N ILE A 138 -5.06 -8.17 -3.10
CA ILE A 138 -6.19 -8.39 -4.00
C ILE A 138 -6.40 -9.89 -4.19
N ALA A 139 -7.65 -10.32 -4.12
CA ALA A 139 -8.08 -11.69 -4.30
C ALA A 139 -9.21 -11.76 -5.34
N PRO A 140 -9.55 -12.96 -5.86
CA PRO A 140 -10.68 -13.12 -6.77
C PRO A 140 -11.99 -12.54 -6.23
N ASP A 141 -12.26 -12.69 -4.94
CA ASP A 141 -13.48 -12.19 -4.29
C ASP A 141 -13.60 -10.65 -4.33
N ASP A 142 -12.48 -9.92 -4.40
CA ASP A 142 -12.51 -8.45 -4.54
C ASP A 142 -13.12 -8.02 -5.89
N PHE A 143 -13.17 -8.92 -6.89
CA PHE A 143 -13.80 -8.63 -8.16
C PHE A 143 -15.33 -8.72 -8.13
N GLU A 144 -15.91 -9.26 -7.06
CA GLU A 144 -17.36 -9.38 -6.87
C GLU A 144 -17.96 -8.14 -6.18
N ILE A 145 -17.15 -7.11 -5.94
CA ILE A 145 -17.55 -5.81 -5.40
C ILE A 145 -17.12 -4.66 -6.34
N GLU A 146 -17.64 -3.45 -6.09
CA GLU A 146 -17.25 -2.26 -6.85
C GLU A 146 -15.75 -1.92 -6.64
N PRO A 147 -15.04 -1.40 -7.67
CA PRO A 147 -15.53 -1.03 -8.99
C PRO A 147 -15.43 -2.16 -10.04
N PHE A 148 -15.11 -3.39 -9.63
CA PHE A 148 -14.83 -4.49 -10.54
C PHE A 148 -16.11 -5.20 -11.01
N VAL A 149 -17.07 -5.41 -10.10
CA VAL A 149 -18.34 -6.09 -10.41
C VAL A 149 -19.13 -5.38 -11.50
N SER A 150 -19.13 -4.03 -11.51
CA SER A 150 -19.78 -3.22 -12.55
C SER A 150 -19.14 -3.37 -13.94
N ARG A 151 -17.98 -4.03 -14.04
CA ARG A 151 -17.28 -4.34 -15.30
C ARG A 151 -17.29 -5.83 -15.64
N GLY A 152 -18.16 -6.61 -15.01
CA GLY A 152 -18.29 -8.05 -15.26
C GLY A 152 -17.42 -8.92 -14.36
N GLY A 153 -16.86 -8.34 -13.29
CA GLY A 153 -16.20 -9.05 -12.20
C GLY A 153 -15.03 -9.95 -12.62
N TYR A 154 -14.79 -11.01 -11.86
CA TYR A 154 -13.62 -11.86 -12.03
C TYR A 154 -13.62 -12.56 -13.39
N GLY A 155 -14.79 -13.05 -13.82
CA GLY A 155 -14.93 -13.78 -15.08
C GLY A 155 -14.53 -12.94 -16.30
N ARG A 156 -14.97 -11.68 -16.36
CA ARG A 156 -14.59 -10.77 -17.46
C ARG A 156 -13.11 -10.46 -17.42
N ALA A 157 -12.57 -10.09 -16.25
CA ALA A 157 -11.15 -9.79 -16.09
C ALA A 157 -10.28 -10.99 -16.47
N ASN A 158 -10.61 -12.19 -16.00
CA ASN A 158 -9.85 -13.40 -16.28
C ASN A 158 -9.87 -13.77 -17.76
N THR A 159 -10.98 -13.51 -18.46
CA THR A 159 -11.05 -13.67 -19.91
C THR A 159 -10.12 -12.69 -20.62
N THR A 160 -10.06 -11.42 -20.19
CA THR A 160 -9.14 -10.40 -20.75
C THR A 160 -7.66 -10.80 -20.60
N PHE A 161 -7.33 -11.63 -19.61
CA PHE A 161 -5.98 -12.19 -19.42
C PHE A 161 -5.87 -13.68 -19.81
N ASN A 162 -6.73 -14.20 -20.68
CA ASN A 162 -6.65 -15.58 -21.19
C ASN A 162 -6.58 -16.65 -20.09
N GLY A 163 -7.29 -16.47 -18.99
CA GLY A 163 -7.30 -17.39 -17.85
C GLY A 163 -6.12 -17.25 -16.89
N ARG A 164 -5.25 -16.24 -17.06
CA ARG A 164 -4.02 -16.04 -16.28
C ARG A 164 -4.13 -14.94 -15.23
N LEU A 165 -5.34 -14.56 -14.81
CA LEU A 165 -5.51 -13.47 -13.85
C LEU A 165 -4.96 -13.81 -12.47
N ALA A 166 -5.25 -14.98 -11.90
CA ALA A 166 -4.78 -15.34 -10.57
C ALA A 166 -3.24 -15.20 -10.37
N PRO A 167 -2.37 -15.81 -11.20
CA PRO A 167 -0.92 -15.62 -11.03
C PRO A 167 -0.49 -14.16 -11.26
N LEU A 168 -1.18 -13.42 -12.13
CA LEU A 168 -0.92 -11.99 -12.35
C LEU A 168 -1.26 -11.16 -11.10
N LEU A 169 -2.33 -11.50 -10.37
CA LEU A 169 -2.67 -10.84 -9.09
C LEU A 169 -1.60 -11.07 -8.02
N ASP A 170 -1.07 -12.29 -7.94
CA ASP A 170 0.03 -12.61 -7.01
C ASP A 170 1.30 -11.84 -7.36
N GLU A 171 1.67 -11.79 -8.64
CA GLU A 171 2.82 -11.02 -9.13
C GLU A 171 2.65 -9.53 -8.82
N LEU A 172 1.52 -8.92 -9.19
CA LEU A 172 1.27 -7.51 -8.92
C LEU A 172 1.24 -7.20 -7.43
N THR A 173 0.67 -8.08 -6.60
CA THR A 173 0.71 -7.90 -5.14
C THR A 173 2.15 -7.89 -4.65
N GLN A 174 2.98 -8.81 -5.12
CA GLN A 174 4.40 -8.87 -4.74
C GLN A 174 5.18 -7.63 -5.19
N GLU A 175 5.06 -7.24 -6.46
CA GLU A 175 5.85 -6.15 -7.04
C GLU A 175 5.41 -4.77 -6.55
N LEU A 176 4.11 -4.58 -6.30
CA LEU A 176 3.58 -3.26 -5.94
C LEU A 176 3.57 -3.00 -4.43
N VAL A 177 3.45 -4.02 -3.59
CA VAL A 177 3.21 -3.85 -2.13
C VAL A 177 4.47 -4.04 -1.27
N ALA A 178 5.56 -4.60 -1.83
CA ALA A 178 6.81 -4.93 -1.12
C ALA A 178 7.37 -3.86 -0.16
#